data_AF-A0A8J5I8U7-F1
#
_entry.id   AF-A0A8J5I8U7-F1
#
_cell.length_a   1.000
_cell.length_b   1.000
_cell.length_c   1.000
_cell.angle_alpha   90.00
_cell.angle_beta   90.00
_cell.angle_gamma   90.00
#
_symmetry.space_group_name_H-M   'P 1'
#
loop_
_entity.id
_entity.type
_entity.pdbx_description
1 polymer ?
#
loop_
_entity_poly.entity_id
_entity_poly.type
_entity_poly.pdbx_seq_one_letter_code
_entity_poly.pdbx_strand_id
1 'polypeptide(L)'
;MTGSMAVDYLMGACHNGTNDITEKMYDLIGQCPLNTARKSTIYQGGEFSSPSIDAVYVAAQEAYRGNVTAAMCSDSYVGLFSTYQARCILAGTVIPHKSKKNDALVEFQSCLGGLDENLFGNHYLDRFYRPQLNHADTAFLNGDGLLKSSQKPKKWFECLQL
;
A
#
# COMPACT_ATOMS: atom_id res chain seq x y z
N MET A 1 -2.43 -5.04 7.80
CA MET A 1 -2.53 -5.80 6.56
C MET A 1 -3.94 -6.35 6.36
N THR A 2 -4.59 -6.02 5.24
CA THR A 2 -5.78 -6.72 4.72
C THR A 2 -5.65 -7.00 3.22
N GLY A 3 -4.42 -7.05 2.68
CA GLY A 3 -4.17 -7.20 1.25
C GLY A 3 -4.26 -5.89 0.45
N SER A 4 -4.37 -6.00 -0.86
CA SER A 4 -4.32 -4.87 -1.81
C SER A 4 -5.47 -4.95 -2.81
N MET A 5 -6.30 -3.90 -2.89
CA MET A 5 -7.34 -3.81 -3.93
C MET A 5 -6.76 -3.77 -5.34
N ALA A 6 -5.48 -3.38 -5.49
CA ALA A 6 -4.79 -3.45 -6.78
C ALA A 6 -4.71 -4.89 -7.29
N VAL A 7 -4.52 -5.86 -6.40
CA VAL A 7 -4.46 -7.28 -6.77
C VAL A 7 -5.83 -7.81 -7.15
N ASP A 8 -6.89 -7.47 -6.40
CA ASP A 8 -8.24 -7.88 -6.75
C ASP A 8 -8.67 -7.30 -8.11
N TYR A 9 -8.38 -6.01 -8.35
CA TYR A 9 -8.61 -5.36 -9.64
C TYR A 9 -7.91 -6.10 -10.80
N LEU A 10 -6.64 -6.48 -10.60
CA LEU A 10 -5.88 -7.25 -11.58
C LEU A 10 -6.42 -8.65 -11.81
N MET A 11 -6.74 -9.36 -10.74
CA MET A 11 -7.27 -10.72 -10.82
C MET A 11 -8.58 -10.71 -11.61
N GLY A 12 -9.45 -9.73 -11.37
CA GLY A 12 -10.68 -9.53 -12.15
C GLY A 12 -10.40 -9.30 -13.62
N ALA A 13 -9.46 -8.43 -13.96
CA ALA A 13 -9.12 -8.19 -15.36
C ALA A 13 -8.49 -9.42 -16.04
N CYS A 14 -7.57 -10.13 -15.37
CA CYS A 14 -6.97 -11.35 -15.90
C CYS A 14 -8.01 -12.47 -16.06
N HIS A 15 -9.00 -12.56 -15.17
CA HIS A 15 -10.06 -13.57 -15.22
C HIS A 15 -11.08 -13.26 -16.32
N ASN A 16 -11.48 -12.00 -16.47
CA ASN A 16 -12.54 -11.58 -17.38
C ASN A 16 -12.05 -11.33 -18.82
N GLY A 17 -10.73 -11.41 -19.06
CA GLY A 17 -10.14 -11.14 -20.38
C GLY A 17 -10.35 -9.70 -20.85
N THR A 18 -10.68 -8.79 -19.93
CA THR A 18 -11.03 -7.40 -20.24
C THR A 18 -9.80 -6.56 -20.55
N ASN A 19 -9.85 -5.83 -21.66
CA ASN A 19 -8.88 -4.80 -22.05
C ASN A 19 -8.99 -3.49 -21.22
N ASP A 20 -9.82 -3.47 -20.17
CA ASP A 20 -10.08 -2.27 -19.35
C ASP A 20 -8.88 -1.85 -18.48
N ILE A 21 -7.85 -2.70 -18.38
CA ILE A 21 -6.56 -2.32 -17.86
C ILE A 21 -5.79 -1.58 -18.95
N THR A 22 -5.59 -0.27 -18.77
CA THR A 22 -4.70 0.51 -19.62
C THR A 22 -3.29 -0.09 -19.64
N GLU A 23 -2.58 0.00 -20.76
CA GLU A 23 -1.18 -0.45 -20.90
C GLU A 23 -0.27 0.06 -19.75
N LYS A 24 -0.48 1.31 -19.34
CA LYS A 24 0.24 1.94 -18.21
C LYS A 24 0.00 1.24 -16.87
N MET A 25 -1.14 0.58 -16.71
CA MET A 25 -1.46 -0.20 -15.54
C MET A 25 -0.80 -1.58 -15.62
N TYR A 26 -0.74 -2.23 -16.79
CA TYR A 26 0.10 -3.42 -16.98
C TYR A 26 1.58 -3.17 -16.65
N ASP A 27 2.12 -2.00 -17.03
CA ASP A 27 3.50 -1.60 -16.69
C ASP A 27 3.75 -1.36 -15.20
N LEU A 28 2.69 -1.07 -14.44
CA LEU A 28 2.78 -0.74 -13.01
C LEU A 28 2.59 -1.98 -12.13
N ILE A 29 1.56 -2.76 -12.44
CA ILE A 29 1.08 -3.85 -11.58
C ILE A 29 1.22 -5.23 -12.26
N GLY A 30 1.74 -5.27 -13.48
CA GLY A 30 2.27 -6.43 -14.21
C GLY A 30 1.26 -7.29 -14.97
N GLN A 31 1.80 -8.26 -15.70
CA GLN A 31 1.07 -9.02 -16.72
C GLN A 31 0.33 -10.24 -16.17
N CYS A 32 -0.68 -10.68 -16.93
CA CYS A 32 -1.36 -11.94 -16.70
C CYS A 32 -0.52 -13.13 -17.25
N PRO A 33 -0.51 -14.28 -16.57
CA PRO A 33 -1.09 -14.53 -15.27
C PRO A 33 -0.28 -13.84 -14.15
N LEU A 34 -0.97 -13.34 -13.12
CA LEU A 34 -0.27 -12.76 -11.96
C LEU A 34 0.63 -13.80 -11.29
N ASN A 35 1.82 -13.35 -10.90
CA ASN A 35 2.76 -14.17 -10.16
C ASN A 35 2.27 -14.46 -8.73
N THR A 36 2.88 -15.46 -8.08
CA THR A 36 2.51 -15.89 -6.73
C THR A 36 2.64 -14.78 -5.70
N ALA A 37 3.65 -13.90 -5.82
CA ALA A 37 3.86 -12.80 -4.89
C ALA A 37 2.65 -11.84 -4.88
N ARG A 38 2.14 -11.43 -6.04
CA ARG A 38 0.95 -10.57 -6.12
C ARG A 38 -0.31 -11.30 -5.63
N LYS A 39 -0.49 -12.56 -6.03
CA LYS A 39 -1.63 -13.37 -5.55
C LYS A 39 -1.63 -13.56 -4.03
N SER A 40 -0.46 -13.50 -3.38
CA SER A 40 -0.35 -13.61 -1.92
C SER A 40 -0.91 -12.39 -1.16
N THR A 41 -1.23 -11.31 -1.88
CA THR A 41 -1.76 -10.07 -1.30
C THR A 41 -3.19 -9.75 -1.76
N ILE A 42 -3.98 -10.78 -2.10
CA ILE A 42 -5.43 -10.65 -2.36
C ILE A 42 -6.11 -9.95 -1.19
N TYR A 43 -7.09 -9.11 -1.47
CA TYR A 43 -7.76 -8.35 -0.43
C TYR A 43 -8.62 -9.24 0.47
N GLN A 44 -8.48 -9.10 1.79
CA GLN A 44 -9.27 -9.85 2.77
C GLN A 44 -10.77 -9.53 2.63
N GLY A 45 -11.60 -10.58 2.52
CA GLY A 45 -13.03 -10.45 2.21
C GLY A 45 -13.32 -9.85 0.83
N GLY A 46 -12.32 -9.79 -0.06
CA GLY A 46 -12.47 -9.40 -1.46
C GLY A 46 -13.00 -10.55 -2.33
N GLU A 47 -13.26 -10.26 -3.61
CA GLU A 47 -13.86 -11.20 -4.57
C GLU A 47 -13.03 -12.47 -4.74
N PHE A 48 -11.71 -12.33 -4.70
CA PHE A 48 -10.76 -13.43 -4.91
C PHE A 48 -10.28 -14.08 -3.60
N SER A 49 -10.80 -13.64 -2.45
CA SER A 49 -10.47 -14.25 -1.16
C SER A 49 -11.30 -15.50 -0.89
N SER A 50 -10.91 -16.21 0.15
CA SER A 50 -11.64 -17.37 0.68
C SER A 50 -11.60 -17.35 2.22
N PRO A 51 -12.49 -18.07 2.90
CA PRO A 51 -12.48 -18.14 4.37
C PRO A 51 -11.10 -18.56 4.94
N SER A 52 -10.36 -19.42 4.23
CA SER A 52 -9.00 -19.80 4.64
C SER A 52 -7.99 -18.66 4.50
N ILE A 53 -8.06 -17.87 3.42
CA ILE A 53 -7.20 -16.69 3.25
C ILE A 53 -7.55 -15.64 4.32
N ASP A 54 -8.83 -15.41 4.57
CA ASP A 54 -9.29 -14.47 5.57
C ASP A 54 -8.83 -14.85 6.98
N ALA A 55 -8.87 -16.15 7.33
CA ALA A 55 -8.35 -16.65 8.59
C ALA A 55 -6.83 -16.41 8.74
N VAL A 56 -6.05 -16.58 7.67
CA VAL A 56 -4.61 -16.28 7.67
C VAL A 56 -4.36 -14.78 7.86
N TYR A 57 -5.17 -13.90 7.26
CA TYR A 57 -5.08 -12.47 7.52
C TYR A 57 -5.39 -12.10 8.97
N VAL A 58 -6.40 -12.70 9.59
CA VAL A 58 -6.71 -12.48 11.01
C VAL A 58 -5.52 -12.85 11.88
N ALA A 59 -4.92 -14.02 11.66
CA ALA A 59 -3.71 -14.45 12.39
C ALA A 59 -2.53 -13.51 12.15
N ALA A 60 -2.31 -13.07 10.90
CA ALA A 60 -1.24 -12.13 10.57
C ALA A 60 -1.44 -10.76 11.21
N GLN A 61 -2.68 -10.27 11.33
CA GLN A 61 -3.01 -9.01 12.01
C GLN A 61 -2.76 -9.11 13.51
N GLU A 62 -3.10 -10.23 14.15
CA GLU A 62 -2.80 -10.47 15.55
C GLU A 62 -1.29 -10.44 15.81
N ALA A 63 -0.52 -11.18 15.02
CA ALA A 63 0.94 -11.15 15.09
C ALA A 63 1.51 -9.74 14.83
N TYR A 64 0.99 -9.02 13.84
CA TYR A 64 1.41 -7.67 13.51
C TYR A 64 1.18 -6.70 14.69
N ARG A 65 -0.03 -6.66 15.24
CA ARG A 65 -0.37 -5.78 16.38
C ARG A 65 0.42 -6.13 17.65
N GLY A 66 0.73 -7.40 17.87
CA GLY A 66 1.47 -7.84 19.06
C GLY A 66 2.97 -7.60 19.00
N ASN A 67 3.56 -7.43 17.81
CA ASN A 67 5.02 -7.41 17.65
C ASN A 67 5.57 -6.14 16.98
N VAL A 68 4.73 -5.34 16.31
CA VAL A 68 5.19 -4.13 15.63
C VAL A 68 5.25 -2.96 16.59
N THR A 69 6.46 -2.44 16.78
CA THR A 69 6.71 -1.24 17.59
C THR A 69 6.74 0.03 16.75
N ALA A 70 6.90 -0.05 15.43
CA ALA A 70 6.93 1.10 14.52
C ALA A 70 6.42 0.72 13.13
N ALA A 71 5.70 1.62 12.47
CA ALA A 71 5.15 1.37 11.15
C ALA A 71 5.06 2.65 10.31
N MET A 72 5.35 2.53 9.02
CA MET A 72 5.06 3.57 8.03
C MET A 72 3.86 3.14 7.20
N CYS A 73 2.76 3.89 7.29
CA CYS A 73 1.54 3.65 6.53
C CYS A 73 1.08 4.95 5.88
N SER A 74 1.22 5.07 4.55
CA SER A 74 0.80 6.28 3.85
C SER A 74 -0.70 6.30 3.57
N ASP A 75 -1.26 7.51 3.52
CA ASP A 75 -2.61 7.79 3.08
C ASP A 75 -2.68 8.57 1.76
N SER A 76 -1.57 8.67 1.00
CA SER A 76 -1.49 9.45 -0.23
C SER A 76 -0.73 8.76 -1.37
N TYR A 77 -1.40 8.59 -2.51
CA TYR A 77 -0.78 8.12 -3.75
C TYR A 77 -0.03 9.23 -4.51
N VAL A 78 -0.18 10.49 -4.07
CA VAL A 78 0.62 11.63 -4.53
C VAL A 78 1.81 11.78 -3.58
N GLY A 79 2.96 11.29 -4.03
CA GLY A 79 4.20 11.29 -3.26
C GLY A 79 5.26 12.24 -3.80
N LEU A 80 6.53 11.85 -3.72
CA LEU A 80 7.65 12.61 -4.23
C LEU A 80 7.61 12.73 -5.76
N PHE A 81 8.16 13.85 -6.28
CA PHE A 81 8.37 14.01 -7.70
C PHE A 81 9.43 13.03 -8.18
N SER A 82 9.01 12.01 -8.93
CA SER A 82 9.85 10.92 -9.41
C SER A 82 9.24 10.26 -10.64
N THR A 83 9.98 9.35 -11.28
CA THR A 83 9.49 8.53 -12.39
C THR A 83 8.33 7.61 -12.01
N TYR A 84 8.13 7.33 -10.71
CA TYR A 84 7.04 6.50 -10.20
C TYR A 84 5.73 7.26 -9.96
N GLN A 85 5.80 8.59 -9.79
CA GLN A 85 4.66 9.40 -9.34
C GLN A 85 3.47 9.30 -10.30
N ALA A 86 3.71 9.43 -11.61
CA ALA A 86 2.64 9.36 -12.61
C ALA A 86 1.89 8.02 -12.59
N ARG A 87 2.62 6.92 -12.37
CA ARG A 87 2.01 5.58 -12.30
C ARG A 87 1.23 5.40 -11.00
N CYS A 88 1.77 5.86 -9.88
CA CYS A 88 1.06 5.82 -8.60
C CYS A 88 -0.22 6.67 -8.62
N ILE A 89 -0.19 7.85 -9.26
CA ILE A 89 -1.39 8.67 -9.46
C ILE A 89 -2.44 7.93 -10.28
N LEU A 90 -2.04 7.26 -11.36
CA LEU A 90 -2.95 6.46 -12.17
C LEU A 90 -3.58 5.33 -11.34
N ALA A 91 -2.77 4.55 -10.62
CA ALA A 91 -3.25 3.45 -9.77
C ALA A 91 -4.21 3.93 -8.68
N GLY A 92 -3.81 4.93 -7.88
CA GLY A 92 -4.65 5.46 -6.80
C GLY A 92 -5.94 6.13 -7.27
N THR A 93 -6.05 6.45 -8.57
CA THR A 93 -7.26 7.03 -9.19
C THR A 93 -8.17 5.98 -9.82
N VAL A 94 -7.60 4.98 -10.52
CA VAL A 94 -8.36 4.02 -11.33
C VAL A 94 -8.77 2.78 -10.54
N ILE A 95 -7.92 2.32 -9.62
CA ILE A 95 -8.20 1.13 -8.81
C ILE A 95 -9.36 1.47 -7.86
N PRO A 96 -10.38 0.61 -7.74
CA PRO A 96 -11.54 0.83 -6.90
C PRO A 96 -11.20 0.60 -5.41
N HIS A 97 -10.34 1.44 -4.86
CA HIS A 97 -9.98 1.41 -3.45
C HIS A 97 -11.19 1.63 -2.56
N LYS A 98 -11.20 0.99 -1.38
CA LYS A 98 -12.30 1.17 -0.39
C LYS A 98 -12.32 2.57 0.24
N SER A 99 -11.26 3.37 0.05
CA SER A 99 -11.21 4.77 0.48
C SER A 99 -10.21 5.57 -0.37
N LYS A 100 -10.30 6.91 -0.27
CA LYS A 100 -9.30 7.82 -0.89
C LYS A 100 -7.93 7.80 -0.20
N LYS A 101 -7.82 7.20 0.99
CA LYS A 101 -6.57 7.05 1.73
C LYS A 101 -5.85 5.78 1.27
N ASN A 102 -4.93 5.92 0.33
CA ASN A 102 -4.12 4.82 -0.21
C ASN A 102 -2.78 5.35 -0.73
N ASP A 103 -1.78 4.49 -0.82
CA ASP A 103 -0.46 4.83 -1.37
C ASP A 103 -0.32 4.52 -2.87
N ALA A 104 -1.45 4.32 -3.55
CA ALA A 104 -1.66 3.80 -4.91
C ALA A 104 -1.96 2.30 -4.98
N LEU A 105 -1.35 1.47 -4.14
CA LEU A 105 -1.54 0.02 -4.21
C LEU A 105 -2.20 -0.54 -2.95
N VAL A 106 -1.93 0.07 -1.80
CA VAL A 106 -2.40 -0.38 -0.49
C VAL A 106 -3.17 0.74 0.19
N GLU A 107 -4.37 0.44 0.68
CA GLU A 107 -5.14 1.35 1.50
C GLU A 107 -4.45 1.60 2.84
N PHE A 108 -4.58 2.81 3.36
CA PHE A 108 -4.07 3.17 4.68
C PHE A 108 -4.57 2.21 5.77
N GLN A 109 -5.87 1.90 5.78
CA GLN A 109 -6.47 0.93 6.72
C GLN A 109 -5.96 -0.50 6.52
N SER A 110 -5.68 -0.90 5.27
CA SER A 110 -5.02 -2.17 5.01
C SER A 110 -3.63 -2.16 5.62
N CYS A 111 -2.83 -1.09 5.46
CA CYS A 111 -1.52 -1.00 6.08
C CYS A 111 -1.58 -1.11 7.61
N LEU A 112 -2.47 -0.35 8.27
CA LEU A 112 -2.63 -0.34 9.72
C LEU A 112 -2.76 -1.73 10.34
N GLY A 113 -3.47 -2.66 9.68
CA GLY A 113 -3.64 -4.02 10.23
C GLY A 113 -4.29 -4.07 11.60
N GLY A 114 -5.09 -3.05 11.92
CA GLY A 114 -5.73 -2.88 13.21
C GLY A 114 -4.85 -2.23 14.28
N LEU A 115 -3.68 -1.68 13.95
CA LEU A 115 -3.05 -0.66 14.80
C LEU A 115 -3.99 0.56 14.90
N ASP A 116 -3.99 1.23 16.04
CA ASP A 116 -4.81 2.44 16.25
C ASP A 116 -4.30 3.59 15.37
N GLU A 117 -5.17 4.11 14.49
CA GLU A 117 -4.88 5.25 13.62
C GLU A 117 -4.43 6.48 14.42
N ASN A 118 -4.89 6.65 15.66
CA ASN A 118 -4.54 7.80 16.49
C ASN A 118 -3.07 7.80 16.94
N LEU A 119 -2.38 6.67 16.83
CA LEU A 119 -0.93 6.61 17.07
C LEU A 119 -0.13 7.25 15.95
N PHE A 120 -0.72 7.41 14.76
CA PHE A 120 0.00 7.80 13.56
C PHE A 120 0.08 9.31 13.38
N GLY A 121 1.31 9.85 13.45
CA GLY A 121 1.62 11.25 13.16
C GLY A 121 2.23 11.43 11.77
N ASN A 122 2.28 12.68 11.29
CA ASN A 122 2.76 13.00 9.94
C ASN A 122 4.20 13.57 9.92
N HIS A 123 4.92 13.47 11.02
CA HIS A 123 6.32 13.86 11.14
C HIS A 123 7.22 12.62 11.05
N TYR A 124 8.37 12.74 10.39
CA TYR A 124 9.35 11.63 10.28
C TYR A 124 9.98 11.20 11.61
N LEU A 125 9.65 11.86 12.73
CA LEU A 125 10.06 11.44 14.07
C LEU A 125 8.97 10.62 14.77
N ASP A 126 7.79 10.51 14.16
CA ASP A 126 6.70 9.72 14.70
C ASP A 126 7.00 8.24 14.46
N ARG A 127 7.00 7.47 15.54
CA ARG A 127 7.25 6.02 15.50
C ARG A 127 6.24 5.28 14.62
N PHE A 128 4.97 5.70 14.71
CA PHE A 128 3.93 5.33 13.77
C PHE A 128 3.74 6.52 12.83
N TYR A 129 4.23 6.37 11.61
CA TYR A 129 4.35 7.46 10.66
C TYR A 129 3.30 7.31 9.55
N ARG A 130 2.48 8.34 9.40
CA ARG A 130 1.52 8.53 8.31
C ARG A 130 2.06 9.58 7.33
N PRO A 131 2.97 9.17 6.42
CA PRO A 131 3.50 10.06 5.40
C PRO A 131 2.47 10.37 4.32
N GLN A 132 2.79 11.41 3.53
CA GLN A 132 2.15 11.70 2.23
C GLN A 132 3.09 11.23 1.10
N LEU A 133 3.16 9.91 0.90
CA LEU A 133 4.15 9.23 0.07
C LEU A 133 3.49 8.09 -0.71
N ASN A 134 3.79 8.00 -2.01
CA ASN A 134 3.27 6.88 -2.80
C ASN A 134 3.99 5.57 -2.46
N HIS A 135 3.49 4.45 -2.98
CA HIS A 135 3.99 3.11 -2.68
C HIS A 135 5.48 2.92 -3.01
N ALA A 136 5.99 3.58 -4.04
CA ALA A 136 7.42 3.52 -4.37
C ALA A 136 8.28 4.29 -3.36
N ASP A 137 7.78 5.42 -2.85
CA ASP A 137 8.46 6.21 -1.84
C ASP A 137 8.51 5.48 -0.48
N THR A 138 7.41 4.82 -0.08
CA THR A 138 7.37 4.02 1.16
C THR A 138 8.26 2.78 1.09
N ALA A 139 8.56 2.31 -0.12
CA ALA A 139 9.55 1.26 -0.39
C ALA A 139 11.00 1.79 -0.54
N PHE A 140 11.27 3.06 -0.20
CA PHE A 140 12.58 3.71 -0.31
C PHE A 140 13.20 3.73 -1.72
N LEU A 141 12.39 3.58 -2.77
CA LEU A 141 12.86 3.67 -4.17
C LEU A 141 13.24 5.11 -4.56
N ASN A 142 12.83 6.09 -3.76
CA ASN A 142 13.22 7.48 -3.85
C ASN A 142 13.90 7.95 -2.54
N GLY A 143 14.44 9.17 -2.56
CA GLY A 143 15.04 9.80 -1.38
C GLY A 143 14.02 10.46 -0.45
N ASP A 144 14.47 11.46 0.31
CA ASP A 144 13.58 12.33 1.09
C ASP A 144 13.13 13.53 0.27
N GLY A 145 11.88 13.94 0.48
CA GLY A 145 11.38 15.24 0.09
C GLY A 145 12.09 16.36 0.84
N LEU A 146 12.30 17.48 0.16
CA LEU A 146 13.07 18.60 0.73
C LEU A 146 12.27 19.37 1.79
N LEU A 147 10.98 19.59 1.54
CA LEU A 147 10.18 20.59 2.27
C LEU A 147 9.35 20.02 3.43
N LYS A 148 8.60 18.93 3.20
CA LYS A 148 7.60 18.44 4.16
C LYS A 148 8.17 17.34 5.05
N SER A 149 7.89 17.38 6.35
CA SER A 149 8.23 16.28 7.25
C SER A 149 7.51 14.98 6.89
N SER A 150 6.29 15.07 6.32
CA SER A 150 5.49 13.95 5.83
C SER A 150 6.01 13.28 4.56
N GLN A 151 7.16 13.73 4.03
CA GLN A 151 7.76 13.22 2.81
C GLN A 151 9.20 12.76 3.01
N LYS A 152 9.57 12.37 4.23
CA LYS A 152 10.95 11.98 4.55
C LYS A 152 11.05 10.51 5.01
N PRO A 153 10.84 9.53 4.11
CA PRO A 153 10.84 8.12 4.47
C PRO A 153 12.21 7.66 5.00
N LYS A 154 13.32 8.08 4.39
CA LYS A 154 14.67 7.65 4.79
C LYS A 154 15.03 8.20 6.15
N LYS A 155 14.79 9.49 6.40
CA LYS A 155 14.96 10.04 7.75
C LYS A 155 14.08 9.37 8.80
N TRP A 156 12.85 8.98 8.46
CA TRP A 156 12.04 8.21 9.41
C TRP A 156 12.75 6.92 9.81
N PHE A 157 13.27 6.17 8.83
CA PHE A 157 13.99 4.94 9.09
C PHE A 157 15.31 5.17 9.86
N GLU A 158 16.09 6.17 9.48
CA GLU A 158 17.38 6.52 10.12
C GLU A 158 17.23 7.07 11.54
N CYS A 159 16.15 7.80 11.82
CA CYS A 159 15.88 8.40 13.12
C CYS A 159 14.99 7.54 14.02
N LEU A 160 14.57 6.36 13.56
CA LEU A 160 13.69 5.48 14.33
C LEU A 160 14.44 4.96 15.56
N GLN A 161 14.08 5.47 16.74
CA GLN A 161 14.56 4.93 18.02
C GLN A 161 13.69 3.73 18.42
N LEU A 162 14.29 2.53 18.35
CA LEU A 162 13.69 1.27 18.74
C LEU A 162 13.78 1.06 20.26
#